data_AF-A0A401PZG1-F1
#
_entry.id   AF-A0A401PZG1-F1
#
_cell.length_a   1.000
_cell.length_b   1.000
_cell.length_c   1.000
_cell.angle_alpha   90.00
_cell.angle_beta   90.00
_cell.angle_gamma   90.00
#
_symmetry.space_group_name_H-M   'P 1'
#
loop_
_entity.id
_entity.type
_entity.pdbx_description
1 polymer ?
#
loop_
_entity_poly.entity_id
_entity_poly.type
_entity_poly.pdbx_seq_one_letter_code
_entity_poly.pdbx_strand_id
1 'polypeptide(L)'
;TLHLDENEYNPYLFTSMGAKIVIHDQNEQPFVEDMGIEIQTATETAMGLDKTVLKRLSSPYSDCTVDGFDVPVINLYNKTYSLQMCLHSCFQMEMVRSCGCAHYAKPLPPEAEYCDYTKYPGWISCYYRLRNQFIQEQLVCQKTCRPACHSKEWTMTISDAEWPSSPSEEWILHLLSWEKGLRGNRTLRKNELANLGIFYKDLNQRNISETAANDIVTLLSNFGGQLGLWMSCSVVCIIEIVEVFIFDMFLIIGRKCVQTVRKWWQKEQEELPPTISNSAHGAPFCISDEDPPTFNSALQLPRPPCPDTLPPTYETLRIRSSFIPDISTVESCSH
;
A
#
# COMPACT_ATOMS: atom_id res chain seq x y z
N THR A 1 -29.48 -18.11 -26.40
CA THR A 1 -29.50 -17.74 -27.83
C THR A 1 -30.20 -16.42 -28.05
N LEU A 2 -29.52 -15.50 -28.72
CA LEU A 2 -30.02 -14.22 -29.18
C LEU A 2 -30.37 -14.34 -30.67
N HIS A 3 -31.42 -13.63 -31.10
CA HIS A 3 -31.81 -13.51 -32.50
C HIS A 3 -31.72 -12.04 -32.90
N LEU A 4 -30.97 -11.75 -33.95
CA LEU A 4 -30.78 -10.42 -34.50
C LEU A 4 -31.32 -10.42 -35.94
N ASP A 5 -32.41 -9.72 -36.19
CA ASP A 5 -32.98 -9.66 -37.54
C ASP A 5 -32.19 -8.69 -38.42
N GLU A 6 -31.36 -9.25 -39.30
CA GLU A 6 -30.54 -8.52 -40.26
C GLU A 6 -31.35 -7.54 -41.13
N ASN A 7 -32.64 -7.81 -41.39
CA ASN A 7 -33.48 -6.94 -42.23
C ASN A 7 -34.02 -5.70 -41.50
N GLU A 8 -33.99 -5.69 -40.16
CA GLU A 8 -34.42 -4.56 -39.34
C GLU A 8 -33.25 -3.62 -38.97
N TYR A 9 -32.02 -3.97 -39.36
CA TYR A 9 -30.86 -3.11 -39.11
C TYR A 9 -30.93 -1.81 -39.91
N ASN A 10 -30.59 -0.70 -39.27
CA ASN A 10 -30.42 0.57 -39.94
C ASN A 10 -28.99 0.68 -40.50
N PRO A 11 -28.80 0.60 -41.84
CA PRO A 11 -27.47 0.57 -42.45
C PRO A 11 -26.71 1.89 -42.33
N TYR A 12 -27.37 2.98 -41.94
CA TYR A 12 -26.76 4.31 -41.81
C TYR A 12 -26.30 4.64 -40.39
N LEU A 13 -26.75 3.89 -39.37
CA LEU A 13 -26.39 4.13 -37.97
C LEU A 13 -25.30 3.19 -37.47
N PHE A 14 -25.40 1.90 -37.80
CA PHE A 14 -24.45 0.87 -37.36
C PHE A 14 -24.04 0.01 -38.55
N THR A 15 -22.72 -0.18 -38.72
CA THR A 15 -22.16 -1.01 -39.78
C THR A 15 -21.87 -2.44 -39.32
N SER A 16 -21.73 -2.66 -38.02
CA SER A 16 -21.52 -3.97 -37.41
C SER A 16 -22.85 -4.60 -36.99
N MET A 17 -22.95 -5.92 -37.15
CA MET A 17 -24.07 -6.72 -36.66
C MET A 17 -23.61 -7.56 -35.47
N GLY A 18 -24.40 -7.54 -34.40
CA GLY A 18 -24.06 -8.18 -33.14
C GLY A 18 -24.86 -7.58 -31.98
N ALA A 19 -24.71 -8.18 -30.81
CA ALA A 19 -25.29 -7.69 -29.57
C ALA A 19 -24.19 -7.08 -28.68
N LYS A 20 -24.51 -6.04 -27.89
CA LYS A 20 -23.62 -5.58 -26.81
C LYS A 20 -24.11 -6.09 -25.48
N ILE A 21 -23.20 -6.61 -24.67
CA ILE A 21 -23.47 -7.02 -23.29
C ILE A 21 -22.57 -6.29 -22.30
N VAL A 22 -23.13 -5.96 -21.14
CA VAL A 22 -22.39 -5.46 -19.97
C VAL A 22 -22.79 -6.29 -18.76
N ILE A 23 -21.78 -6.60 -17.93
CA ILE A 23 -21.97 -7.25 -16.64
C ILE A 23 -21.71 -6.19 -15.55
N HIS A 24 -22.70 -5.98 -14.68
CA HIS A 24 -22.67 -4.93 -13.67
C HIS A 24 -23.42 -5.35 -12.40
N ASP A 25 -23.30 -4.57 -11.32
CA ASP A 25 -24.06 -4.82 -10.08
C ASP A 25 -25.53 -4.46 -10.28
N GLN A 26 -26.43 -5.15 -9.57
CA GLN A 26 -27.89 -4.94 -9.70
C GLN A 26 -28.33 -3.49 -9.44
N ASN A 27 -27.64 -2.80 -8.54
CA ASN A 27 -27.98 -1.43 -8.13
C ASN A 27 -27.22 -0.35 -8.91
N GLU A 28 -26.25 -0.73 -9.75
CA GLU A 28 -25.46 0.18 -10.57
C GLU A 28 -26.12 0.41 -11.93
N GLN A 29 -25.85 1.56 -12.55
CA GLN A 29 -26.28 1.84 -13.92
C GLN A 29 -25.42 1.07 -14.94
N PRO A 30 -26.01 0.31 -15.88
CA PRO A 30 -25.26 -0.26 -16.99
C PRO A 30 -24.85 0.82 -17.99
N PHE A 31 -23.57 1.12 -18.07
CA PHE A 31 -22.98 1.99 -19.10
C PHE A 31 -22.58 1.16 -20.33
N VAL A 32 -23.58 0.77 -21.14
CA VAL A 32 -23.40 -0.08 -22.33
C VAL A 32 -22.54 0.58 -23.42
N GLU A 33 -22.57 1.91 -23.50
CA GLU A 33 -21.76 2.67 -24.46
C GLU A 33 -20.26 2.61 -24.13
N ASP A 34 -19.90 2.60 -22.84
CA ASP A 34 -18.52 2.70 -22.38
C ASP A 34 -17.88 1.33 -22.11
N MET A 35 -18.64 0.39 -21.56
CA MET A 35 -18.14 -0.91 -21.08
C MET A 35 -18.71 -2.11 -21.85
N GLY A 36 -19.49 -1.87 -22.90
CA GLY A 36 -20.14 -2.92 -23.70
C GLY A 36 -19.16 -3.79 -24.47
N ILE A 37 -19.29 -5.12 -24.30
CA ILE A 37 -18.60 -6.12 -25.11
C ILE A 37 -19.51 -6.55 -26.24
N GLU A 38 -18.98 -6.59 -27.45
CA GLU A 38 -19.70 -7.01 -28.65
C GLU A 38 -19.68 -8.54 -28.78
N ILE A 39 -20.85 -9.11 -29.06
CA ILE A 39 -21.07 -10.53 -29.30
C ILE A 39 -21.26 -10.73 -30.79
N GLN A 40 -20.41 -11.60 -31.35
CA GLN A 40 -20.46 -11.96 -32.76
C GLN A 40 -21.66 -12.89 -33.04
N THR A 41 -22.23 -12.76 -34.23
CA THR A 41 -23.23 -13.68 -34.77
C THR A 41 -22.60 -14.90 -35.43
N ALA A 42 -23.35 -15.99 -35.60
CA ALA A 42 -22.87 -17.27 -36.10
C ALA A 42 -21.78 -17.92 -35.22
N THR A 43 -21.71 -17.52 -33.94
CA THR A 43 -20.79 -18.05 -32.94
C THR A 43 -21.50 -18.34 -31.63
N GLU A 44 -20.90 -19.24 -30.87
CA GLU A 44 -21.19 -19.46 -29.47
C GLU A 44 -20.09 -18.81 -28.65
N THR A 45 -20.47 -17.75 -27.94
CA THR A 45 -19.59 -17.00 -27.05
C THR A 45 -19.80 -17.50 -25.62
N ALA A 46 -18.75 -18.09 -25.06
CA ALA A 46 -18.68 -18.50 -23.66
C ALA A 46 -17.89 -17.46 -22.85
N MET A 47 -18.51 -16.97 -21.76
CA MET A 47 -17.96 -15.95 -20.88
C MET A 47 -17.79 -16.50 -19.46
N GLY A 48 -16.53 -16.71 -19.07
CA GLY A 48 -16.15 -17.04 -17.71
C GLY A 48 -15.99 -15.76 -16.87
N LEU A 49 -16.69 -15.68 -15.74
CA LEU A 49 -16.67 -14.54 -14.83
C LEU A 49 -15.81 -14.80 -13.61
N ASP A 50 -14.95 -13.84 -13.31
CA ASP A 50 -14.15 -13.75 -12.08
C ASP A 50 -14.56 -12.48 -11.32
N LYS A 51 -15.08 -12.63 -10.09
CA LYS A 51 -15.59 -11.52 -9.28
C LYS A 51 -14.53 -11.02 -8.30
N THR A 52 -14.20 -9.73 -8.41
CA THR A 52 -13.32 -9.02 -7.47
C THR A 52 -14.10 -7.95 -6.72
N VAL A 53 -13.92 -7.88 -5.40
CA VAL A 53 -14.52 -6.85 -4.54
C VAL A 53 -13.40 -6.05 -3.90
N LEU A 54 -13.43 -4.75 -4.14
CA LEU A 54 -12.47 -3.79 -3.62
C LEU A 54 -13.10 -3.00 -2.47
N LYS A 55 -12.43 -2.98 -1.33
CA LYS A 55 -12.79 -2.20 -0.14
C LYS A 55 -11.60 -1.33 0.26
N ARG A 56 -11.70 -0.04 -0.02
CA ARG A 56 -10.73 0.98 0.37
C ARG A 56 -11.12 1.64 1.68
N LEU A 57 -10.13 2.13 2.41
CA LEU A 57 -10.37 2.97 3.57
C LEU A 57 -10.69 4.40 3.11
N SER A 58 -11.83 4.94 3.55
CA SER A 58 -12.19 6.34 3.30
C SER A 58 -11.23 7.32 4.00
N SER A 59 -11.49 8.61 3.84
CA SER A 59 -10.75 9.67 4.53
C SER A 59 -10.55 9.34 6.02
N PRO A 60 -9.32 9.45 6.57
CA PRO A 60 -8.14 10.16 6.03
C PRO A 60 -7.19 9.33 5.15
N TYR A 61 -7.46 8.06 4.87
CA TYR A 61 -6.49 7.17 4.21
C TYR A 61 -6.49 7.31 2.68
N SER A 62 -7.68 7.35 2.07
CA SER A 62 -7.85 7.58 0.64
C SER A 62 -8.98 8.56 0.37
N ASP A 63 -8.88 9.28 -0.75
CA ASP A 63 -9.92 10.20 -1.20
C ASP A 63 -10.98 9.45 -2.01
N CYS A 64 -11.78 8.65 -1.31
CA CYS A 64 -12.91 7.93 -1.85
C CYS A 64 -14.20 8.28 -1.10
N THR A 65 -15.33 8.10 -1.76
CA THR A 65 -16.66 8.27 -1.15
C THR A 65 -17.34 6.92 -0.93
N VAL A 66 -18.09 6.79 0.17
CA VAL A 66 -18.83 5.56 0.49
C VAL A 66 -20.17 5.52 -0.24
N ASP A 67 -20.93 6.61 -0.16
CA ASP A 67 -22.32 6.68 -0.66
C ASP A 67 -22.55 7.78 -1.71
N GLY A 68 -21.55 8.64 -1.96
CA GLY A 68 -21.64 9.76 -2.90
C GLY A 68 -22.27 11.05 -2.36
N PHE A 69 -22.76 11.07 -1.12
CA PHE A 69 -23.42 12.26 -0.52
C PHE A 69 -22.50 13.47 -0.34
N ASP A 70 -21.21 13.22 -0.19
CA ASP A 70 -20.15 14.22 -0.05
C ASP A 70 -19.66 14.77 -1.41
N VAL A 71 -20.20 14.26 -2.52
CA VAL A 71 -19.89 14.74 -3.87
C VAL A 71 -20.96 15.77 -4.28
N PRO A 72 -20.59 17.03 -4.61
CA PRO A 72 -21.54 18.08 -4.97
C PRO A 72 -22.04 17.95 -6.42
N VAL A 73 -22.39 16.73 -6.85
CA VAL A 73 -22.95 16.43 -8.17
C VAL A 73 -24.26 15.68 -7.98
N ILE A 74 -25.32 16.17 -8.63
CA ILE A 74 -26.63 15.53 -8.58
C ILE A 74 -26.56 14.20 -9.35
N ASN A 75 -27.02 13.12 -8.73
CA ASN A 75 -27.13 11.81 -9.37
C ASN A 75 -28.35 11.77 -10.30
N LEU A 76 -28.11 11.84 -11.62
CA LEU A 76 -29.18 11.90 -12.62
C LEU A 76 -29.84 10.56 -12.94
N TYR A 77 -29.24 9.45 -12.52
CA TYR A 77 -29.69 8.10 -12.93
C TYR A 77 -30.43 7.36 -11.81
N ASN A 78 -30.52 7.91 -10.60
CA ASN A 78 -31.19 7.31 -9.44
C ASN A 78 -30.69 5.87 -9.12
N LYS A 79 -29.38 5.64 -9.26
CA LYS A 79 -28.70 4.36 -8.97
C LYS A 79 -27.57 4.55 -7.95
N THR A 80 -26.95 3.46 -7.48
CA THR A 80 -25.83 3.56 -6.55
C THR A 80 -24.69 4.38 -7.14
N TYR A 81 -23.95 5.06 -6.27
CA TYR A 81 -22.82 5.87 -6.68
C TYR A 81 -21.74 5.00 -7.35
N SER A 82 -21.29 5.43 -8.53
CA SER A 82 -20.08 4.93 -9.16
C SER A 82 -19.32 6.10 -9.78
N LEU A 83 -18.04 5.89 -10.11
CA LEU A 83 -17.25 6.97 -10.69
C LEU A 83 -17.82 7.40 -12.06
N GLN A 84 -18.19 6.44 -12.90
CA GLN A 84 -18.78 6.70 -14.22
C GLN A 84 -20.10 7.47 -14.11
N MET A 85 -20.94 7.09 -13.13
CA MET A 85 -22.16 7.80 -12.80
C MET A 85 -21.93 9.30 -12.55
N CYS A 86 -20.97 9.61 -11.68
CA CYS A 86 -20.67 10.99 -11.33
C CYS A 86 -20.13 11.76 -12.54
N LEU A 87 -19.23 11.17 -13.31
CA LEU A 87 -18.64 11.81 -14.49
C LEU A 87 -19.68 12.13 -15.55
N HIS A 88 -20.57 11.18 -15.89
CA HIS A 88 -21.66 11.42 -16.84
C HIS A 88 -22.66 12.47 -16.34
N SER A 89 -23.02 12.41 -15.05
CA SER A 89 -23.93 13.39 -14.45
C SER A 89 -23.32 14.80 -14.44
N CYS A 90 -22.05 14.92 -14.05
CA CYS A 90 -21.34 16.19 -14.05
C CYS A 90 -21.18 16.78 -15.45
N PHE A 91 -20.79 15.94 -16.43
CA PHE A 91 -20.66 16.38 -17.82
C PHE A 91 -22.00 16.88 -18.39
N GLN A 92 -23.10 16.19 -18.10
CA GLN A 92 -24.44 16.61 -18.51
C GLN A 92 -24.84 17.95 -17.88
N MET A 93 -24.53 18.17 -16.60
CA MET A 93 -24.77 19.44 -15.92
C MET A 93 -23.94 20.59 -16.53
N GLU A 94 -22.67 20.35 -16.84
CA GLU A 94 -21.80 21.34 -17.49
C GLU A 94 -22.26 21.63 -18.93
N MET A 95 -22.84 20.65 -19.61
CA MET A 95 -23.46 20.83 -20.92
C MET A 95 -24.68 21.75 -20.84
N VAL A 96 -25.57 21.55 -19.86
CA VAL A 96 -26.70 22.46 -19.64
C VAL A 96 -26.21 23.86 -19.28
N ARG A 97 -25.19 23.98 -18.43
CA ARG A 97 -24.63 25.27 -18.00
C ARG A 97 -23.97 26.06 -19.14
N SER A 98 -23.22 25.38 -20.00
CA SER A 98 -22.40 26.01 -21.04
C SER A 98 -23.09 26.10 -22.40
N CYS A 99 -23.93 25.12 -22.74
CA CYS A 99 -24.63 25.03 -24.03
C CYS A 99 -26.13 25.32 -23.94
N GLY A 100 -26.73 25.33 -22.74
CA GLY A 100 -28.14 25.61 -22.51
C GLY A 100 -29.10 24.44 -22.74
N CYS A 101 -28.60 23.26 -23.09
CA CYS A 101 -29.40 22.08 -23.38
C CYS A 101 -28.68 20.78 -22.98
N ALA A 102 -29.43 19.70 -22.84
CA ALA A 102 -28.95 18.40 -22.38
C ALA A 102 -28.72 17.43 -23.55
N HIS A 103 -27.71 16.57 -23.47
CA HIS A 103 -27.46 15.55 -24.50
C HIS A 103 -28.55 14.47 -24.46
N TYR A 104 -29.05 14.05 -25.63
CA TYR A 104 -30.14 13.05 -25.74
C TYR A 104 -29.76 11.64 -25.25
N ALA A 105 -28.48 11.27 -25.33
CA ALA A 105 -28.01 9.94 -24.92
C ALA A 105 -27.91 9.77 -23.39
N LYS A 106 -28.02 10.85 -22.62
CA LYS A 106 -27.90 10.83 -21.15
C LYS A 106 -29.22 11.29 -20.53
N PRO A 107 -29.53 10.90 -19.28
CA PRO A 107 -30.75 11.34 -18.60
C PRO A 107 -30.86 12.86 -18.56
N LEU A 108 -32.09 13.35 -18.62
CA LEU A 108 -32.40 14.77 -18.60
C LEU A 108 -32.30 15.32 -17.16
N PRO A 109 -31.50 16.36 -16.90
CA PRO A 109 -31.53 17.07 -15.63
C PRO A 109 -32.89 17.73 -15.38
N PRO A 110 -33.27 17.96 -14.11
CA PRO A 110 -34.50 18.68 -13.79
C PRO A 110 -34.46 20.09 -14.40
N GLU A 111 -35.59 20.55 -14.95
CA GLU A 111 -35.75 21.87 -15.56
C GLU A 111 -34.96 22.12 -16.87
N ALA A 112 -34.24 21.12 -17.38
CA ALA A 112 -33.56 21.18 -18.67
C ALA A 112 -34.40 20.56 -19.80
N GLU A 113 -34.04 20.89 -21.04
CA GLU A 113 -34.60 20.27 -22.25
C GLU A 113 -33.47 19.63 -23.07
N TYR A 114 -33.81 18.61 -23.86
CA TYR A 114 -32.85 18.02 -24.80
C TYR A 114 -32.46 19.01 -25.90
N CYS A 115 -31.22 18.89 -26.37
CA CYS A 115 -30.74 19.69 -27.48
C CYS A 115 -31.50 19.38 -28.77
N ASP A 116 -31.94 20.43 -29.46
CA ASP A 116 -32.51 20.38 -30.80
C ASP A 116 -31.81 21.41 -31.69
N TYR A 117 -31.68 21.09 -32.97
CA TYR A 117 -31.11 21.98 -33.98
C TYR A 117 -31.93 23.26 -34.17
N THR A 118 -33.26 23.18 -34.00
CA THR A 118 -34.14 24.33 -34.21
C THR A 118 -33.97 25.39 -33.11
N LYS A 119 -33.87 24.95 -31.86
CA LYS A 119 -33.76 25.81 -30.68
C LYS A 119 -32.31 26.21 -30.38
N TYR A 120 -31.35 25.31 -30.61
CA TYR A 120 -29.94 25.50 -30.25
C TYR A 120 -28.99 25.18 -31.42
N PRO A 121 -28.95 25.96 -32.52
CA PRO A 121 -28.19 25.61 -33.72
C PRO A 121 -26.69 25.38 -33.50
N GLY A 122 -26.10 25.95 -32.45
CA GLY A 122 -24.68 25.80 -32.10
C GLY A 122 -24.36 24.68 -31.10
N TRP A 123 -25.34 23.88 -30.66
CA TRP A 123 -25.15 22.92 -29.56
C TRP A 123 -24.07 21.87 -29.86
N ILE A 124 -23.93 21.45 -31.12
CA ILE A 124 -22.93 20.47 -31.55
C ILE A 124 -21.51 21.00 -31.39
N SER A 125 -21.25 22.22 -31.87
CA SER A 125 -19.94 22.84 -31.71
C SER A 125 -19.60 23.02 -30.23
N CYS A 126 -20.59 23.40 -29.42
CA CYS A 126 -20.45 23.52 -27.97
C CYS A 126 -20.13 22.16 -27.31
N TYR A 127 -20.84 21.10 -27.68
CA TYR A 127 -20.59 19.73 -27.20
C TYR A 127 -19.17 19.26 -27.51
N TYR A 128 -18.70 19.40 -28.76
CA TYR A 128 -17.33 19.01 -29.12
C TYR A 128 -16.27 19.81 -28.36
N ARG A 129 -16.50 21.11 -28.14
CA ARG A 129 -15.62 21.95 -27.32
C ARG A 129 -15.57 21.47 -25.86
N LEU A 130 -16.74 21.22 -25.25
CA LEU A 130 -16.82 20.69 -23.88
C LEU A 130 -16.17 19.31 -23.77
N ARG A 131 -16.42 18.42 -24.73
CA ARG A 131 -15.80 17.10 -24.78
C ARG A 131 -14.28 17.18 -24.84
N ASN A 132 -13.72 18.10 -25.63
CA ASN A 132 -12.27 18.32 -25.66
C ASN A 132 -11.74 18.83 -24.32
N GLN A 133 -12.46 19.74 -23.65
CA GLN A 133 -12.11 20.19 -22.30
C GLN A 133 -12.20 19.05 -21.27
N PHE A 134 -13.12 18.12 -21.45
CA PHE A 134 -13.29 16.96 -20.56
C PHE A 134 -12.12 16.00 -20.68
N ILE A 135 -11.72 15.70 -21.91
CA ILE A 135 -10.54 14.87 -22.21
C ILE A 135 -9.25 15.52 -21.69
N GLN A 136 -9.15 16.85 -21.74
CA GLN A 136 -8.01 17.60 -21.21
C GLN A 136 -8.07 17.84 -19.69
N GLU A 137 -9.04 17.24 -18.99
CA GLU A 137 -9.25 17.38 -17.54
C GLU A 137 -9.39 18.84 -17.07
N GLN A 138 -9.85 19.72 -17.95
CA GLN A 138 -10.06 21.15 -17.64
C GLN A 138 -11.40 21.39 -16.93
N LEU A 139 -12.33 20.45 -17.05
CA LEU A 139 -13.63 20.50 -16.37
C LEU A 139 -13.50 20.13 -14.90
N VAL A 140 -14.37 20.74 -14.08
CA VAL A 140 -14.40 20.56 -12.62
C VAL A 140 -14.77 19.12 -12.22
N CYS A 141 -15.36 18.34 -13.14
CA CYS A 141 -15.80 16.97 -12.93
C CYS A 141 -14.69 16.04 -12.43
N GLN A 142 -13.48 16.11 -13.00
CA GLN A 142 -12.38 15.21 -12.63
C GLN A 142 -11.89 15.43 -11.19
N LYS A 143 -11.96 16.67 -10.71
CA LYS A 143 -11.58 17.03 -9.33
C LYS A 143 -12.70 16.81 -8.32
N THR A 144 -13.95 16.76 -8.79
CA THR A 144 -15.13 16.67 -7.93
C THR A 144 -15.57 15.22 -7.73
N CYS A 145 -15.56 14.44 -8.80
CA CYS A 145 -15.96 13.04 -8.79
C CYS A 145 -14.85 12.17 -8.23
N ARG A 146 -15.13 11.53 -7.09
CA ARG A 146 -14.19 10.65 -6.39
C ARG A 146 -14.53 9.18 -6.64
N PRO A 147 -13.56 8.25 -6.61
CA PRO A 147 -13.88 6.84 -6.72
C PRO A 147 -14.73 6.35 -5.53
N ALA A 148 -15.52 5.31 -5.74
CA ALA A 148 -16.24 4.64 -4.65
C ALA A 148 -15.25 3.86 -3.78
N CYS A 149 -15.41 3.92 -2.45
CA CYS A 149 -14.59 3.13 -1.51
C CYS A 149 -14.90 1.63 -1.60
N HIS A 150 -16.16 1.30 -1.90
CA HIS A 150 -16.60 -0.08 -2.11
C HIS A 150 -17.03 -0.24 -3.55
N SER A 151 -16.28 -1.05 -4.30
CA SER A 151 -16.61 -1.36 -5.69
C SER A 151 -16.51 -2.86 -5.95
N LYS A 152 -17.29 -3.32 -6.92
CA LYS A 152 -17.26 -4.69 -7.42
C LYS A 152 -16.87 -4.62 -8.88
N GLU A 153 -15.94 -5.48 -9.28
CA GLU A 153 -15.43 -5.57 -10.63
C GLU A 153 -15.55 -7.01 -11.12
N TRP A 154 -15.96 -7.17 -12.37
CA TRP A 154 -16.06 -8.47 -13.04
C TRP A 154 -15.01 -8.53 -14.14
N THR A 155 -14.02 -9.38 -13.96
CA THR A 155 -13.08 -9.73 -15.02
C THR A 155 -13.65 -10.89 -15.82
N MET A 156 -13.62 -10.78 -17.14
CA MET A 156 -14.24 -11.75 -18.04
C MET A 156 -13.17 -12.41 -18.91
N THR A 157 -13.25 -13.73 -19.03
CA THR A 157 -12.51 -14.50 -20.03
C THR A 157 -13.48 -14.96 -21.11
N ILE A 158 -13.24 -14.54 -22.35
CA ILE A 158 -14.11 -14.82 -23.49
C ILE A 158 -13.48 -15.93 -24.33
N SER A 159 -14.31 -16.88 -24.75
CA SER A 159 -13.95 -17.92 -25.71
C SER A 159 -15.09 -18.08 -26.72
N ASP A 160 -14.74 -18.11 -28.01
CA ASP A 160 -15.70 -18.23 -29.09
C ASP A 160 -15.52 -19.55 -29.85
N ALA A 161 -16.64 -20.15 -30.24
CA ALA A 161 -16.70 -21.30 -31.13
C ALA A 161 -17.71 -21.07 -32.25
N GLU A 162 -17.51 -21.71 -33.40
CA GLU A 162 -18.49 -21.65 -34.49
C GLU A 162 -19.80 -22.32 -34.08
N TRP A 163 -20.92 -21.60 -34.22
CA TRP A 163 -22.24 -22.14 -33.89
C TRP A 163 -23.33 -21.51 -34.77
N PRO A 164 -24.22 -22.30 -35.40
CA PRO A 164 -24.26 -23.77 -35.40
C PRO A 164 -23.11 -24.42 -36.19
N SER A 165 -22.77 -25.66 -35.85
CA SER A 165 -21.82 -26.48 -36.62
C SER A 165 -22.47 -26.99 -37.90
N SER A 166 -21.67 -27.27 -38.94
CA SER A 166 -22.19 -27.74 -40.25
C SER A 166 -23.20 -28.90 -40.17
N PRO A 167 -23.01 -29.96 -39.35
CA PRO A 167 -24.00 -31.04 -39.26
C PRO A 167 -25.23 -30.70 -38.43
N SER A 168 -25.14 -29.72 -37.51
CA SER A 168 -26.26 -29.34 -36.64
C SER A 168 -27.10 -28.18 -37.18
N GLU A 169 -26.59 -27.49 -38.20
CA GLU A 169 -27.17 -26.28 -38.76
C GLU A 169 -28.63 -26.48 -39.20
N GLU A 170 -28.91 -27.47 -40.05
CA GLU A 170 -30.26 -27.70 -40.57
C GLU A 170 -31.28 -27.98 -39.46
N TRP A 171 -30.93 -28.86 -38.52
CA TRP A 171 -31.78 -29.21 -37.38
C TRP A 171 -32.03 -28.01 -36.45
N ILE A 172 -30.97 -27.30 -36.05
CA ILE A 172 -31.06 -26.18 -35.11
C ILE A 172 -31.85 -25.02 -35.72
N LEU A 173 -31.60 -24.66 -36.98
CA LEU A 173 -32.32 -23.58 -37.65
C LEU A 173 -33.81 -23.92 -37.78
N HIS A 174 -34.15 -25.16 -38.13
CA HIS A 174 -35.55 -25.60 -38.18
C HIS A 174 -36.21 -25.52 -36.80
N LEU A 175 -35.56 -26.05 -35.75
CA LEU A 175 -36.10 -26.02 -34.38
C LEU A 175 -36.31 -24.58 -33.87
N LEU A 176 -35.32 -23.71 -34.02
CA LEU A 176 -35.41 -22.32 -33.56
C LEU A 176 -36.45 -21.53 -34.36
N SER A 177 -36.59 -21.79 -35.67
CA SER A 177 -37.62 -21.14 -36.49
C SER A 177 -39.03 -21.51 -36.03
N TRP A 178 -39.22 -22.76 -35.61
CA TRP A 178 -40.47 -23.23 -35.05
C TRP A 178 -40.78 -22.60 -33.68
N GLU A 179 -39.80 -22.57 -32.78
CA GLU A 179 -39.94 -21.96 -31.45
C GLU A 179 -40.30 -20.48 -31.53
N LYS A 180 -39.68 -19.74 -32.45
CA LYS A 180 -39.96 -18.32 -32.69
C LYS A 180 -41.28 -18.04 -33.42
N GLY A 181 -42.03 -19.08 -33.80
CA GLY A 181 -43.31 -18.93 -34.49
C GLY A 181 -43.17 -18.43 -35.93
N LEU A 182 -41.97 -18.52 -36.53
CA LEU A 182 -41.69 -18.15 -37.92
C LEU A 182 -42.19 -19.25 -38.87
N ARG A 183 -43.49 -19.57 -38.82
CA ARG A 183 -44.09 -20.60 -39.67
C ARG A 183 -44.20 -20.13 -41.11
N GLY A 184 -43.32 -20.61 -41.98
CA GLY A 184 -43.49 -20.62 -43.44
C GLY A 184 -43.15 -19.34 -44.20
N ASN A 185 -42.82 -18.23 -43.53
CA ASN A 185 -42.54 -16.95 -44.22
C ASN A 185 -41.04 -16.64 -44.39
N ARG A 186 -40.18 -17.17 -43.49
CA ARG A 186 -38.71 -16.99 -43.55
C ARG A 186 -38.02 -18.06 -42.70
N THR A 187 -36.99 -18.69 -43.22
CA THR A 187 -36.09 -19.55 -42.43
C THR A 187 -35.01 -18.69 -41.79
N LEU A 188 -34.72 -18.94 -40.50
CA LEU A 188 -33.64 -18.26 -39.79
C LEU A 188 -32.30 -18.53 -40.49
N ARG A 189 -31.46 -17.50 -40.60
CA ARG A 189 -30.08 -17.66 -41.10
C ARG A 189 -29.12 -17.84 -39.94
N LYS A 190 -28.03 -18.59 -40.18
CA LYS A 190 -26.94 -18.76 -39.21
C LYS A 190 -26.37 -17.40 -38.73
N ASN A 191 -26.27 -16.42 -39.62
CA ASN A 191 -25.76 -15.08 -39.31
C ASN A 191 -26.72 -14.24 -38.44
N GLU A 192 -27.96 -14.65 -38.24
CA GLU A 192 -28.95 -13.93 -37.43
C GLU A 192 -29.01 -14.45 -35.98
N LEU A 193 -28.14 -15.40 -35.64
CA LEU A 193 -28.16 -16.10 -34.37
C LEU A 193 -26.83 -15.91 -33.66
N ALA A 194 -26.89 -15.69 -32.35
CA ALA A 194 -25.72 -15.71 -31.48
C ALA A 194 -26.03 -16.56 -30.25
N ASN A 195 -25.16 -17.50 -29.91
CA ASN A 195 -25.29 -18.25 -28.66
C ASN A 195 -24.38 -17.63 -27.60
N LEU A 196 -24.89 -17.49 -26.38
CA LEU A 196 -24.20 -16.81 -25.30
C LEU A 196 -24.35 -17.64 -24.02
N GLY A 197 -23.21 -18.10 -23.49
CA GLY A 197 -23.13 -18.81 -22.22
C GLY A 197 -22.33 -18.00 -21.22
N ILE A 198 -22.98 -17.52 -20.15
CA ILE A 198 -22.32 -16.76 -19.08
C ILE A 198 -22.27 -17.62 -17.83
N PHE A 199 -21.09 -17.82 -17.27
CA PHE A 199 -20.89 -18.66 -16.09
C PHE A 199 -19.76 -18.12 -15.20
N TYR A 200 -19.80 -18.45 -13.91
CA TYR A 200 -18.66 -18.20 -13.03
C TYR A 200 -17.56 -19.19 -13.34
N LYS A 201 -16.35 -18.70 -13.59
CA LYS A 201 -15.20 -19.55 -13.87
C LYS A 201 -14.82 -20.37 -12.63
N ASP A 202 -14.77 -19.70 -11.49
CA ASP A 202 -14.59 -20.30 -10.18
C ASP A 202 -15.65 -19.78 -9.20
N LEU A 203 -16.00 -20.58 -8.18
CA LEU A 203 -16.88 -20.16 -7.08
C LEU A 203 -16.18 -19.26 -6.05
N ASN A 204 -14.90 -18.94 -6.28
CA ASN A 204 -14.10 -18.11 -5.40
C ASN A 204 -14.32 -16.63 -5.72
N GLN A 205 -14.49 -15.82 -4.68
CA GLN A 205 -14.54 -14.37 -4.80
C GLN A 205 -13.23 -13.77 -4.28
N ARG A 206 -12.59 -12.90 -5.07
CA ARG A 206 -11.40 -12.18 -4.64
C ARG A 206 -11.79 -10.93 -3.87
N ASN A 207 -11.48 -10.88 -2.58
CA ASN A 207 -11.72 -9.69 -1.75
C ASN A 207 -10.38 -8.98 -1.51
N ILE A 208 -10.27 -7.73 -1.95
CA ILE A 208 -9.12 -6.85 -1.72
C ILE A 208 -9.59 -5.77 -0.74
N SER A 209 -9.15 -5.85 0.51
CA SER A 209 -9.51 -4.89 1.55
C SER A 209 -8.27 -4.22 2.14
N GLU A 210 -8.34 -2.91 2.30
CA GLU A 210 -7.33 -2.12 3.00
C GLU A 210 -7.63 -2.08 4.50
N THR A 211 -6.59 -2.26 5.31
CA THR A 211 -6.64 -2.12 6.77
C THR A 211 -5.56 -1.15 7.22
N ALA A 212 -5.85 -0.38 8.27
CA ALA A 212 -4.88 0.57 8.81
C ALA A 212 -3.67 -0.19 9.39
N ALA A 213 -2.46 0.22 9.00
CA ALA A 213 -1.24 -0.46 9.44
C ALA A 213 -0.98 -0.29 10.95
N ASN A 214 -1.35 0.87 11.49
CA ASN A 214 -1.19 1.18 12.91
C ASN A 214 -2.55 1.46 13.53
N ASP A 215 -2.94 0.61 14.48
CA ASP A 215 -4.06 0.90 15.36
C ASP A 215 -3.66 1.95 16.42
N ILE A 216 -4.65 2.62 17.01
CA ILE A 216 -4.43 3.61 18.09
C ILE A 216 -3.66 2.97 19.25
N VAL A 217 -3.97 1.70 19.55
CA VAL A 217 -3.28 0.92 20.59
C VAL A 217 -1.80 0.74 20.24
N THR A 218 -1.48 0.40 18.99
CA THR A 218 -0.10 0.22 18.53
C THR A 218 0.66 1.56 18.53
N LEU A 219 0.02 2.66 18.12
CA LEU A 219 0.61 4.00 18.16
C LEU A 219 0.94 4.41 19.60
N LEU A 220 0.00 4.23 20.53
CA LEU A 220 0.20 4.54 21.95
C LEU A 220 1.26 3.63 22.58
N SER A 221 1.30 2.36 22.22
CA SER A 221 2.32 1.42 22.67
C SER A 221 3.71 1.84 22.21
N ASN A 222 3.87 2.19 20.92
CA ASN A 222 5.15 2.63 20.37
C ASN A 222 5.60 3.97 20.97
N PHE A 223 4.68 4.92 21.11
CA PHE A 223 4.95 6.22 21.72
C PHE A 223 5.30 6.08 23.21
N GLY A 224 4.53 5.28 23.96
CA GLY A 224 4.77 4.99 25.36
C GLY A 224 6.07 4.23 25.59
N GLY A 225 6.42 3.29 24.70
CA GLY A 225 7.69 2.57 24.74
C GLY A 225 8.89 3.48 24.51
N GLN A 226 8.82 4.35 23.50
CA GLN A 226 9.88 5.33 23.24
C GLN A 226 10.00 6.33 24.40
N LEU A 227 8.90 6.95 24.83
CA LEU A 227 8.92 7.88 25.98
C LEU A 227 9.42 7.20 27.26
N GLY A 228 8.98 5.97 27.54
CA GLY A 228 9.43 5.21 28.69
C GLY A 228 10.95 4.98 28.69
N LEU A 229 11.53 4.70 27.53
CA LEU A 229 12.98 4.55 27.37
C LEU A 229 13.72 5.86 27.70
N TRP A 230 13.30 6.98 27.11
CA TRP A 230 13.93 8.29 27.33
C TRP A 230 13.76 8.77 28.78
N MET A 231 12.59 8.56 29.36
CA MET A 231 12.32 8.90 30.76
C MET A 231 13.15 8.03 31.71
N SER A 232 13.28 6.73 31.44
CA SER A 232 14.12 5.83 32.22
C SER A 232 15.60 6.25 32.19
N CYS A 233 16.14 6.55 30.99
CA CYS A 233 17.51 7.03 30.84
C CYS A 233 17.74 8.35 31.59
N SER A 234 16.78 9.29 31.50
CA SER A 234 16.85 10.58 32.19
C SER A 234 16.84 10.44 33.71
N VAL A 235 16.00 9.54 34.25
CA VAL A 235 15.92 9.28 35.70
C VAL A 235 17.21 8.65 36.23
N VAL A 236 17.82 7.73 35.49
CA VAL A 236 19.12 7.14 35.87
C VAL A 236 20.21 8.22 35.95
N CYS A 237 20.28 9.14 34.98
CA CYS A 237 21.23 10.25 35.03
C CYS A 237 21.01 11.17 36.24
N ILE A 238 19.75 11.45 36.62
CA ILE A 238 19.45 12.26 37.82
C ILE A 238 19.91 11.54 39.09
N ILE A 239 19.66 10.23 39.19
CA ILE A 239 20.08 9.42 40.33
C ILE A 239 21.61 9.43 40.45
N GLU A 240 22.34 9.28 39.34
CA GLU A 240 23.80 9.32 39.32
C GLU A 240 24.34 10.67 39.81
N ILE A 241 23.74 11.79 39.36
CA ILE A 241 24.12 13.13 39.84
C ILE A 241 23.92 13.24 41.36
N VAL A 242 22.76 12.80 41.88
CA VAL A 242 22.46 12.84 43.32
C VAL A 242 23.43 11.97 44.11
N GLU A 243 23.76 10.78 43.59
CA GLU A 243 24.73 9.87 44.19
C GLU A 243 26.11 10.53 44.31
N VAL A 244 26.63 11.09 43.21
CA VAL A 244 27.92 11.80 43.21
C VAL A 244 27.93 12.95 44.23
N PHE A 245 26.90 13.80 44.24
CA PHE A 245 26.82 14.91 45.20
C PHE A 245 26.83 14.43 46.65
N ILE A 246 26.09 13.37 46.97
CA ILE A 246 26.00 12.84 48.34
C ILE A 246 27.33 12.19 48.76
N PHE A 247 27.87 11.28 47.93
CA PHE A 247 29.13 10.61 48.23
C PHE A 247 30.30 11.58 48.32
N ASP A 248 30.42 12.55 47.41
CA ASP A 248 31.48 13.56 47.47
C ASP A 248 31.34 14.45 48.71
N MET A 249 30.13 14.87 49.07
CA MET A 249 29.92 15.66 50.29
C MET A 249 30.30 14.88 51.54
N PHE A 250 29.92 13.60 51.65
CA PHE A 250 30.32 12.75 52.77
C PHE A 250 31.84 12.48 52.80
N LEU A 251 32.47 12.27 51.64
CA LEU A 251 33.93 12.09 51.53
C LEU A 251 34.69 13.36 51.91
N ILE A 252 34.20 14.55 51.52
CA ILE A 252 34.80 15.84 51.88
C ILE A 252 34.67 16.11 53.38
N ILE A 253 33.49 15.88 53.97
CA ILE A 253 33.27 16.02 55.42
C ILE A 253 34.15 15.02 56.18
N GLY A 254 34.21 13.76 55.74
CA GLY A 254 35.07 12.73 56.32
C GLY A 254 36.55 13.12 56.27
N ARG A 255 37.04 13.61 55.11
CA ARG A 255 38.42 14.11 54.96
C ARG A 255 38.69 15.32 55.86
N LYS A 256 37.76 16.27 55.97
CA LYS A 256 37.88 17.42 56.89
C LYS A 256 37.88 16.99 58.35
N CYS A 257 37.06 16.01 58.73
CA CYS A 257 37.05 15.44 60.08
C CYS A 257 38.38 14.75 60.39
N VAL A 258 38.88 13.90 59.49
CA VAL A 258 40.18 13.23 59.64
C VAL A 258 41.33 14.25 59.71
N GLN A 259 41.31 15.31 58.89
CA GLN A 259 42.30 16.39 58.96
C GLN A 259 42.22 17.18 60.27
N THR A 260 41.01 17.41 60.80
CA THR A 260 40.80 18.12 62.07
C THR A 260 41.24 17.26 63.24
N VAL A 261 40.93 15.96 63.24
CA VAL A 261 41.42 14.99 64.23
C VAL A 261 42.93 14.85 64.16
N ARG A 262 43.54 14.80 62.96
CA ARG A 262 45.01 14.83 62.80
C ARG A 262 45.65 16.09 63.36
N LYS A 263 45.05 17.27 63.12
CA LYS A 263 45.53 18.54 63.67
C LYS A 263 45.37 18.61 65.19
N TRP A 264 44.31 18.00 65.74
CA TRP A 264 44.10 17.89 67.19
C TRP A 264 45.13 16.96 67.84
N TRP A 265 45.38 15.79 67.24
CA TRP A 265 46.44 14.85 67.66
C TRP A 265 47.86 15.43 67.58
N GLN A 266 48.17 16.23 66.55
CA GLN A 266 49.47 16.91 66.45
C GLN A 266 49.65 17.98 67.52
N LYS A 267 48.57 18.61 67.98
CA LYS A 267 48.60 19.62 69.06
C LYS A 267 48.82 18.99 70.44
N GLU A 268 48.28 17.79 70.66
CA GLU A 268 48.42 17.04 71.91
C GLU A 268 49.84 16.44 72.09
N GLN A 269 50.60 16.30 71.00
CA GLN A 269 52.01 15.90 71.01
C GLN A 269 53.00 17.04 71.31
N GLU A 270 52.55 18.30 71.38
CA GLU A 270 53.39 19.48 71.61
C GLU A 270 53.35 19.98 73.07
N GLU A 271 52.54 19.38 73.95
CA GLU A 271 52.48 19.68 75.40
C GLU A 271 53.04 18.55 76.30
N LEU A 272 54.28 18.10 76.05
CA LEU A 272 55.06 17.34 77.05
C LEU A 272 56.49 17.91 77.14
N PRO A 273 57.00 18.32 78.33
CA PRO A 273 58.30 18.98 78.44
C PRO A 273 59.48 17.99 78.36
N PRO A 274 60.68 18.41 77.92
CA PRO A 274 61.82 17.51 77.72
C PRO A 274 62.54 17.25 79.06
N THR A 275 62.92 15.99 79.31
CA THR A 275 63.93 15.67 80.33
C THR A 275 65.08 14.89 79.69
N ILE A 276 66.28 15.46 79.83
CA ILE A 276 67.56 14.87 79.44
C ILE A 276 68.10 14.07 80.61
N SER A 277 68.50 12.81 80.40
CA SER A 277 69.67 12.24 81.08
C SER A 277 70.23 11.02 80.35
N ASN A 278 71.52 11.11 80.04
CA ASN A 278 72.41 10.07 79.52
C ASN A 278 72.61 8.93 80.53
N SER A 279 72.86 7.70 80.05
CA SER A 279 74.09 6.93 80.37
C SER A 279 73.99 5.45 79.94
N ALA A 280 74.89 5.10 79.01
CA ALA A 280 75.82 3.96 79.03
C ALA A 280 75.37 2.48 79.01
N HIS A 281 76.02 1.79 78.06
CA HIS A 281 76.59 0.43 78.09
C HIS A 281 75.69 -0.79 77.84
N GLY A 282 76.17 -1.62 76.90
CA GLY A 282 75.95 -3.07 76.90
C GLY A 282 75.39 -3.63 75.60
N ALA A 283 76.26 -4.08 74.70
CA ALA A 283 75.92 -4.97 73.59
C ALA A 283 75.34 -6.31 74.13
N PRO A 284 74.51 -7.06 73.37
CA PRO A 284 75.02 -7.87 72.26
C PRO A 284 74.08 -8.06 71.04
N PHE A 285 74.75 -8.26 69.90
CA PHE A 285 74.53 -9.24 68.82
C PHE A 285 73.26 -10.15 68.83
N CYS A 286 72.71 -10.35 67.60
CA CYS A 286 71.68 -11.30 67.11
C CYS A 286 70.20 -10.89 67.36
N ILE A 287 69.26 -10.81 66.41
CA ILE A 287 68.98 -11.56 65.16
C ILE A 287 68.14 -10.70 64.16
N SER A 288 68.33 -10.97 62.86
CA SER A 288 67.51 -10.67 61.65
C SER A 288 67.38 -9.23 61.16
N ASP A 289 68.34 -8.82 60.32
CA ASP A 289 68.08 -7.97 59.15
C ASP A 289 67.40 -8.82 58.05
N GLU A 290 66.11 -8.61 57.81
CA GLU A 290 65.57 -8.71 56.44
C GLU A 290 65.24 -7.30 55.98
N ASP A 291 66.18 -6.75 55.23
CA ASP A 291 66.07 -5.60 54.33
C ASP A 291 67.12 -5.89 53.24
N PRO A 292 67.09 -5.31 52.02
CA PRO A 292 66.12 -4.42 51.36
C PRO A 292 65.99 -4.90 49.86
N PRO A 293 65.75 -4.12 48.77
CA PRO A 293 65.42 -2.71 48.60
C PRO A 293 64.26 -2.39 47.62
N THR A 294 63.95 -1.10 47.60
CA THR A 294 63.10 -0.31 46.70
C THR A 294 63.13 -0.71 45.22
N PHE A 295 61.99 -0.54 44.53
CA PHE A 295 61.89 -0.76 43.08
C PHE A 295 61.23 0.43 42.35
N ASN A 296 62.07 1.37 41.90
CA ASN A 296 61.92 1.97 40.58
C ASN A 296 63.31 1.94 39.94
N SER A 297 63.39 1.28 38.78
CA SER A 297 64.56 1.11 37.89
C SER A 297 65.45 -0.14 38.07
N ALA A 298 64.92 -1.33 37.75
CA ALA A 298 65.53 -2.26 36.77
C ALA A 298 64.67 -3.53 36.59
N LEU A 299 64.00 -3.72 35.44
CA LEU A 299 64.19 -4.91 34.57
C LEU A 299 63.11 -5.10 33.50
N GLN A 300 63.59 -5.17 32.26
CA GLN A 300 63.10 -6.09 31.24
C GLN A 300 63.57 -7.53 31.53
N LEU A 301 62.64 -8.51 31.48
CA LEU A 301 62.71 -9.93 30.98
C LEU A 301 63.72 -10.93 31.64
N PRO A 302 63.50 -12.28 31.71
CA PRO A 302 62.87 -13.19 30.71
C PRO A 302 62.01 -14.40 31.25
N ARG A 303 61.61 -15.28 30.30
CA ARG A 303 60.66 -16.43 30.32
C ARG A 303 60.92 -17.61 31.30
N PRO A 304 59.93 -18.50 31.54
CA PRO A 304 60.19 -19.92 31.87
C PRO A 304 60.50 -20.76 30.61
N PRO A 305 61.15 -21.94 30.76
CA PRO A 305 61.92 -22.60 29.70
C PRO A 305 61.05 -23.40 28.72
N CYS A 306 61.41 -23.35 27.43
CA CYS A 306 61.05 -24.40 26.49
C CYS A 306 62.11 -25.52 26.55
N PRO A 307 61.67 -26.79 26.51
CA PRO A 307 62.36 -27.81 25.73
C PRO A 307 61.46 -28.32 24.59
N ASP A 308 62.08 -28.36 23.42
CA ASP A 308 61.78 -29.09 22.19
C ASP A 308 60.46 -29.86 22.07
N THR A 309 59.66 -29.50 21.05
CA THR A 309 59.24 -30.44 19.99
C THR A 309 58.51 -29.72 18.85
N LEU A 310 58.66 -30.28 17.65
CA LEU A 310 58.26 -29.79 16.31
C LEU A 310 56.76 -29.51 16.13
N PRO A 311 56.36 -28.72 15.10
CA PRO A 311 54.98 -28.27 14.93
C PRO A 311 54.13 -29.29 14.18
N PRO A 312 52.82 -29.37 14.47
CA PRO A 312 51.84 -29.74 13.47
C PRO A 312 51.15 -28.49 12.93
N THR A 313 51.25 -28.37 11.62
CA THR A 313 50.44 -27.55 10.73
C THR A 313 48.95 -27.74 10.94
N TYR A 314 48.18 -26.65 10.92
CA TYR A 314 46.88 -26.66 10.28
C TYR A 314 46.60 -25.30 9.61
N GLU A 315 46.39 -25.37 8.30
CA GLU A 315 45.71 -24.37 7.50
C GLU A 315 44.23 -24.26 7.90
N THR A 316 43.55 -23.29 7.28
CA THR A 316 42.10 -23.02 7.19
C THR A 316 41.62 -21.95 8.18
N LEU A 317 40.92 -20.87 7.81
CA LEU A 317 40.24 -20.49 6.57
C LEU A 317 40.11 -18.95 6.54
N ARG A 318 40.47 -18.34 5.40
CA ARG A 318 40.15 -16.95 5.03
C ARG A 318 38.63 -16.75 5.00
N ILE A 319 38.16 -15.70 5.66
CA ILE A 319 36.81 -15.17 5.48
C ILE A 319 36.76 -14.44 4.13
N ARG A 320 35.98 -14.99 3.20
CA ARG A 320 35.67 -14.40 1.89
C ARG A 320 34.43 -13.52 2.03
N SER A 321 34.53 -12.25 1.63
CA SER A 321 33.37 -11.38 1.44
C SER A 321 32.65 -11.78 0.14
N SER A 322 31.37 -12.13 0.24
CA SER A 322 30.48 -12.29 -0.92
C SER A 322 29.31 -11.33 -0.82
N PHE A 323 29.35 -10.28 -1.63
CA PHE A 323 28.19 -9.53 -2.11
C PHE A 323 28.22 -9.65 -3.64
N ILE A 324 27.16 -10.20 -4.23
CA ILE A 324 26.86 -10.15 -5.67
C ILE A 324 25.41 -9.67 -5.79
N PRO A 325 25.15 -8.64 -6.60
CA PRO A 325 23.89 -8.49 -7.31
C PRO A 325 24.09 -8.82 -8.80
N ASP A 326 23.32 -9.77 -9.33
CA ASP A 326 23.25 -10.08 -10.76
C ASP A 326 22.37 -9.04 -11.49
N ILE A 327 22.95 -8.37 -12.47
CA ILE A 327 22.27 -7.71 -13.58
C ILE A 327 22.88 -8.31 -14.85
N SER A 328 22.11 -9.11 -15.58
CA SER A 328 22.48 -9.64 -16.89
C SER A 328 21.88 -8.78 -18.00
N THR A 329 22.78 -8.19 -18.78
CA THR A 329 22.49 -7.50 -20.04
C THR A 329 22.35 -8.50 -21.18
N VAL A 330 21.42 -8.15 -22.06
CA VAL A 330 21.04 -8.75 -23.35
C VAL A 330 22.23 -8.81 -24.30
N GLU A 331 22.43 -9.95 -24.97
CA GLU A 331 23.26 -10.03 -26.17
C GLU A 331 22.56 -10.80 -27.30
N SER A 332 22.79 -10.26 -28.49
CA SER A 332 22.12 -10.49 -29.78
C SER A 332 22.80 -11.62 -30.55
N CYS A 333 22.01 -12.56 -31.08
CA CYS A 333 22.49 -13.53 -32.08
C CYS A 333 21.97 -13.14 -33.47
N SER A 334 22.92 -12.80 -34.36
CA SER A 334 22.76 -12.81 -35.81
C SER A 334 24.04 -13.37 -36.42
N HIS A 335 23.96 -14.58 -36.97
CA HIS A 335 24.64 -15.01 -38.20
C HIS A 335 24.14 -16.38 -38.66
#